data_AF-A0A6V7IKS9-F1
#
_entry.id   AF-A0A6V7IKS9-F1
#
_cell.length_a   1.000
_cell.length_b   1.000
_cell.length_c   1.000
_cell.angle_alpha   90.00
_cell.angle_beta   90.00
_cell.angle_gamma   90.00
#
_symmetry.space_group_name_H-M   'P 1'
#
loop_
_entity.id
_entity.type
_entity.pdbx_description
1 polymer ?
#
loop_
_entity_poly.entity_id
_entity_poly.type
_entity_poly.pdbx_seq_one_letter_code
_entity_poly.pdbx_strand_id
1 'polypeptide(L)'
;DSLKLTRPIWSGKIYPYGEMRNITLLSYDILSKTSNQRRLNGGSLLKKILLDSVDHENENGTSKKKIYMYSAEERTIVGLLQNMGLWEPHILEHGAAIIFEVYSDSLTREYTIK
;
A
#
# COMPACT_ATOMS: atom_id res chain seq x y z
N ASP A 1 0.88 -12.60 -17.21
CA ASP A 1 -0.53 -12.33 -17.57
C ASP A 1 -1.48 -13.28 -16.87
N SER A 2 -2.15 -12.78 -15.82
CA SER A 2 -3.13 -13.51 -15.01
C SER A 2 -4.37 -13.95 -15.81
N LEU A 3 -4.73 -13.22 -16.87
CA LEU A 3 -5.93 -13.46 -17.67
C LEU A 3 -5.72 -14.38 -18.89
N LYS A 4 -4.47 -14.82 -19.17
CA LYS A 4 -4.10 -15.71 -20.31
C LYS A 4 -4.75 -15.34 -21.65
N LEU A 5 -4.86 -14.06 -21.95
CA LEU A 5 -5.48 -13.56 -23.19
C LEU A 5 -4.48 -13.56 -24.36
N THR A 6 -4.96 -13.88 -25.56
CA THR A 6 -4.19 -13.70 -26.79
C THR A 6 -3.97 -12.22 -27.05
N ARG A 7 -2.71 -11.81 -27.18
CA ARG A 7 -2.35 -10.41 -27.38
C ARG A 7 -2.21 -10.07 -28.87
N PRO A 8 -2.66 -8.89 -29.33
CA PRO A 8 -2.37 -8.42 -30.67
C PRO A 8 -0.85 -8.33 -30.92
N ILE A 9 -0.40 -8.70 -32.11
CA ILE A 9 1.05 -8.74 -32.47
C ILE A 9 1.74 -7.39 -32.22
N TRP A 10 1.05 -6.28 -32.49
CA TRP A 10 1.60 -4.94 -32.33
C TRP A 10 1.94 -4.61 -30.86
N SER A 11 1.24 -5.22 -29.88
CA SER A 11 1.37 -4.86 -28.46
C SER A 11 2.68 -5.31 -27.82
N GLY A 12 3.34 -6.34 -28.37
CA GLY A 12 4.56 -6.91 -27.79
C GLY A 12 5.76 -5.96 -27.75
N LYS A 13 5.72 -4.87 -28.53
CA LYS A 13 6.76 -3.83 -28.53
C LYS A 13 6.63 -2.83 -27.38
N ILE A 14 5.45 -2.76 -26.72
CA ILE A 14 5.14 -1.73 -25.71
C ILE A 14 4.60 -2.31 -24.39
N TYR A 15 4.09 -3.54 -24.39
CA TYR A 15 3.50 -4.24 -23.24
C TYR A 15 3.93 -5.73 -23.23
N PRO A 16 4.18 -6.35 -22.06
CA PRO A 16 4.11 -5.77 -20.71
C PRO A 16 5.36 -4.98 -20.31
N TYR A 17 6.39 -5.01 -21.16
CA TYR A 17 7.66 -4.31 -20.96
C TYR A 17 7.81 -3.19 -22.00
N GLY A 18 8.66 -2.20 -21.71
CA GLY A 18 8.88 -1.05 -22.59
C GLY A 18 8.07 0.18 -22.17
N GLU A 19 7.52 0.90 -23.14
CA GLU A 19 6.94 2.24 -22.92
C GLU A 19 5.78 2.25 -21.93
N MET A 20 4.84 1.28 -22.00
CA MET A 20 3.74 1.25 -21.04
C MET A 20 4.25 1.07 -19.62
N ARG A 21 5.23 0.18 -19.41
CA ARG A 21 5.83 -0.03 -18.10
C ARG A 21 6.49 1.24 -17.57
N ASN A 22 7.23 1.94 -18.42
CA ASN A 22 7.94 3.16 -18.04
C ASN A 22 6.97 4.30 -17.68
N ILE A 23 5.92 4.50 -18.46
CA ILE A 23 4.88 5.51 -18.19
C ILE A 23 4.16 5.19 -16.87
N THR A 24 3.85 3.91 -16.62
CA THR A 24 3.23 3.50 -15.36
C THR A 24 4.15 3.76 -14.17
N LEU A 25 5.45 3.42 -14.24
CA LEU A 25 6.39 3.75 -13.17
C LEU A 25 6.54 5.25 -12.94
N LEU A 26 6.55 6.05 -14.02
CA LEU A 26 6.59 7.51 -13.91
C LEU A 26 5.32 8.04 -13.24
N SER A 27 4.15 7.48 -13.56
CA SER A 27 2.88 7.87 -12.94
C SER A 27 2.89 7.61 -11.43
N TYR A 28 3.50 6.52 -10.97
CA TYR A 28 3.72 6.26 -9.54
C TYR A 28 4.68 7.26 -8.90
N ASP A 29 5.80 7.56 -9.54
CA ASP A 29 6.82 8.47 -9.01
C ASP A 29 6.27 9.89 -8.78
N ILE A 30 5.35 10.36 -9.63
CA ILE A 30 4.73 11.68 -9.47
C ILE A 30 3.67 11.75 -8.35
N LEU A 31 3.21 10.62 -7.80
CA LEU A 31 2.15 10.58 -6.78
C LEU A 31 2.55 11.21 -5.44
N SER A 32 3.84 11.40 -5.16
CA SER A 32 4.33 11.81 -3.83
C SER A 32 5.44 12.87 -3.88
N LYS A 33 5.51 13.66 -4.96
CA LYS A 33 6.54 14.70 -5.14
C LYS A 33 6.40 15.89 -4.19
N THR A 34 5.17 16.21 -3.79
CA THR A 34 4.88 17.31 -2.85
C THR A 34 4.28 16.78 -1.56
N SER A 35 4.37 17.58 -0.49
CA SER A 35 3.75 17.26 0.80
C SER A 35 2.23 17.10 0.68
N ASN A 36 1.57 17.91 -0.15
CA ASN A 36 0.13 17.79 -0.40
C ASN A 36 -0.23 16.48 -1.11
N GLN A 37 0.53 16.12 -2.15
CA GLN A 37 0.35 14.85 -2.84
C GLN A 37 0.54 13.65 -1.91
N ARG A 38 1.60 13.64 -1.09
CA ARG A 38 1.84 12.62 -0.06
C ARG A 38 0.64 12.48 0.89
N ARG A 39 0.14 13.61 1.42
CA ARG A 39 -1.02 13.63 2.32
C ARG A 39 -2.28 13.07 1.66
N LEU A 40 -2.55 13.43 0.41
CA LEU A 40 -3.78 13.05 -0.30
C LEU A 40 -3.75 11.62 -0.87
N ASN A 41 -2.61 11.17 -1.41
CA ASN A 41 -2.52 9.90 -2.15
C ASN A 41 -2.23 8.68 -1.27
N GLY A 42 -1.76 8.87 -0.03
CA GLY A 42 -1.54 7.74 0.90
C GLY A 42 -1.63 8.12 2.38
N GLY A 43 -1.61 9.41 2.71
CA GLY A 43 -1.56 9.88 4.09
C GLY A 43 -2.86 9.64 4.86
N SER A 44 -4.02 9.72 4.19
CA SER A 44 -5.32 9.43 4.80
C SER A 44 -5.42 7.96 5.25
N LEU A 45 -4.98 7.03 4.43
CA LEU A 45 -4.96 5.60 4.75
C LEU A 45 -3.96 5.29 5.87
N LEU A 46 -2.74 5.83 5.79
CA LEU A 46 -1.74 5.67 6.85
C LEU A 46 -2.27 6.19 8.20
N LYS A 47 -2.89 7.38 8.21
CA LYS A 47 -3.51 7.94 9.41
C LYS A 47 -4.60 7.02 9.96
N LYS A 48 -5.42 6.43 9.09
CA LYS A 48 -6.50 5.52 9.50
C LYS A 48 -5.95 4.26 10.16
N ILE A 49 -4.93 3.63 9.57
CA ILE A 49 -4.26 2.42 10.10
C ILE A 49 -3.66 2.71 11.48
N LEU A 50 -2.96 3.85 11.63
CA LEU A 50 -2.37 4.25 12.91
C LEU A 50 -3.43 4.49 13.99
N LEU A 51 -4.52 5.19 13.65
CA LEU A 51 -5.62 5.42 14.58
C LEU A 51 -6.29 4.10 15.00
N ASP A 52 -6.55 3.19 14.05
CA ASP A 52 -7.12 1.87 14.37
C ASP A 52 -6.19 1.03 15.24
N SER A 53 -4.87 1.20 15.11
CA SER A 53 -3.87 0.53 15.96
C SER A 53 -3.85 1.11 17.38
N VAL A 54 -3.89 2.44 17.52
CA VAL A 54 -3.95 3.13 18.82
C VAL A 54 -5.28 2.85 19.53
N ASP A 55 -6.40 2.81 18.81
CA ASP A 55 -7.69 2.45 19.39
C ASP A 55 -7.68 1.01 19.94
N HIS A 56 -7.01 0.08 19.25
CA HIS A 56 -6.82 -1.29 19.73
C HIS A 56 -5.97 -1.36 21.01
N GLU A 57 -4.88 -0.58 21.07
CA GLU A 57 -4.05 -0.42 22.26
C GLU A 57 -4.84 0.16 23.44
N ASN A 58 -5.64 1.21 23.20
CA ASN A 58 -6.48 1.84 24.24
C ASN A 58 -7.55 0.89 24.79
N GLU A 59 -8.03 -0.03 23.97
CA GLU A 59 -8.91 -1.13 24.40
C GLU A 59 -8.16 -2.23 25.15
N ASN A 60 -6.84 -2.14 25.31
CA ASN A 60 -5.99 -3.02 26.10
C ASN A 60 -6.16 -4.51 25.71
N GLY A 61 -6.32 -4.76 24.41
CA GLY A 61 -6.57 -6.11 23.87
C GLY A 61 -8.00 -6.65 24.10
N THR A 62 -8.91 -5.85 24.65
CA THR A 62 -10.33 -6.25 24.83
C THR A 62 -11.18 -6.07 23.58
N SER A 63 -10.59 -5.52 22.51
CA SER A 63 -11.27 -5.36 21.23
C SER A 63 -11.78 -6.69 20.69
N LYS A 64 -13.07 -6.73 20.33
CA LYS A 64 -13.61 -7.85 19.55
C LYS A 64 -13.12 -7.82 18.10
N LYS A 65 -12.63 -6.67 17.63
CA LYS A 65 -12.11 -6.50 16.26
C LYS A 65 -10.66 -6.91 16.21
N LYS A 66 -10.39 -8.02 15.51
CA LYS A 66 -9.04 -8.58 15.36
C LYS A 66 -8.33 -8.18 14.07
N ILE A 67 -9.10 -7.80 13.04
CA ILE A 67 -8.58 -7.51 11.70
C ILE A 67 -9.37 -6.34 11.12
N TYR A 68 -8.66 -5.37 10.54
CA TYR A 68 -9.21 -4.37 9.65
C TYR A 68 -8.78 -4.67 8.22
N MET A 69 -9.73 -4.67 7.29
CA MET A 69 -9.47 -4.87 5.86
C MET A 69 -9.89 -3.62 5.09
N TYR A 70 -8.96 -3.06 4.34
CA TYR A 70 -9.21 -1.92 3.46
C TYR A 70 -9.00 -2.36 2.02
N SER A 71 -9.98 -2.07 1.17
CA SER A 71 -9.82 -2.22 -0.28
C SER A 71 -9.32 -0.90 -0.84
N ALA A 72 -8.33 -0.96 -1.72
CA ALA A 72 -7.68 0.22 -2.27
C ALA A 72 -7.31 0.01 -3.73
N GLU A 73 -7.23 1.11 -4.48
CA GLU A 73 -6.60 1.11 -5.80
C GLU A 73 -5.08 1.07 -5.66
N GLU A 74 -4.41 0.60 -6.72
CA GLU A 74 -2.96 0.49 -6.81
C GLU A 74 -2.23 1.79 -6.39
N ARG A 75 -2.69 2.94 -6.90
CA ARG A 75 -2.13 4.26 -6.56
C ARG A 75 -2.12 4.58 -5.07
N THR A 76 -3.06 4.06 -4.31
CA THR A 76 -3.15 4.27 -2.85
C THR A 76 -2.11 3.43 -2.13
N ILE A 77 -1.89 2.19 -2.58
CA ILE A 77 -0.85 1.29 -2.06
C ILE A 77 0.53 1.89 -2.33
N VAL A 78 0.77 2.35 -3.57
CA VAL A 78 2.00 3.06 -3.95
C VAL A 78 2.21 4.30 -3.08
N GLY A 79 1.18 5.15 -2.95
CA GLY A 79 1.25 6.36 -2.14
C GLY A 79 1.53 6.08 -0.66
N LEU A 80 0.95 5.00 -0.11
CA LEU A 80 1.21 4.53 1.24
C LEU A 80 2.68 4.14 1.43
N LEU A 81 3.22 3.29 0.55
CA LEU A 81 4.63 2.86 0.61
C LEU A 81 5.60 4.05 0.43
N GLN A 82 5.27 5.00 -0.46
CA GLN A 82 6.07 6.21 -0.66
C GLN A 82 6.10 7.09 0.59
N ASN A 83 4.97 7.22 1.29
CA ASN A 83 4.90 7.96 2.55
C ASN A 83 5.69 7.30 3.68
N MET A 84 5.73 5.97 3.69
CA MET A 84 6.53 5.19 4.65
C MET A 84 8.02 5.15 4.30
N GLY A 85 8.42 5.62 3.11
CA GLY A 85 9.80 5.51 2.63
C GLY A 85 10.20 4.09 2.22
N LEU A 86 9.22 3.20 1.98
CA LEU A 86 9.42 1.79 1.65
C LEU A 86 9.14 1.47 0.17
N TRP A 87 8.93 2.50 -0.66
CA TRP A 87 8.59 2.31 -2.06
C TRP A 87 9.82 1.95 -2.91
N GLU A 88 9.71 0.84 -3.64
CA GLU A 88 10.64 0.44 -4.70
C GLU A 88 9.90 0.40 -6.06
N PRO A 89 10.47 0.90 -7.17
CA PRO A 89 9.76 0.96 -8.46
C PRO A 89 9.44 -0.42 -9.08
N HIS A 90 8.19 -0.87 -8.95
CA HIS A 90 7.67 -2.08 -9.62
C HIS A 90 6.20 -1.89 -10.02
N ILE A 91 5.68 -2.81 -10.85
CA ILE A 91 4.23 -2.89 -11.12
C ILE A 91 3.63 -3.77 -10.03
N LEU A 92 2.57 -3.31 -9.35
CA LEU A 92 1.94 -4.12 -8.33
C LEU A 92 1.14 -5.24 -8.99
N GLU A 93 1.25 -6.44 -8.44
CA GLU A 93 0.45 -7.56 -8.90
C GLU A 93 -1.00 -7.42 -8.42
N HIS A 94 -1.94 -7.94 -9.21
CA HIS A 94 -3.33 -8.00 -8.80
C HIS A 94 -3.47 -8.82 -7.51
N GLY A 95 -4.12 -8.23 -6.51
CA GLY A 95 -4.28 -8.87 -5.20
C GLY A 95 -3.10 -8.68 -4.24
N ALA A 96 -2.11 -7.86 -4.60
CA ALA A 96 -1.07 -7.44 -3.66
C ALA A 96 -1.71 -6.78 -2.42
N ALA A 97 -1.14 -7.08 -1.25
CA ALA A 97 -1.61 -6.59 0.04
C ALA A 97 -0.43 -6.14 0.90
N ILE A 98 -0.67 -5.12 1.73
CA ILE A 98 0.23 -4.70 2.81
C ILE A 98 -0.46 -5.07 4.11
N ILE A 99 0.26 -5.76 4.99
CA ILE A 99 -0.24 -6.20 6.28
C ILE A 99 0.51 -5.42 7.36
N PHE A 100 -0.24 -4.80 8.26
CA PHE A 100 0.28 -4.17 9.46
C PHE A 100 -0.08 -5.04 10.65
N GLU A 101 0.91 -5.43 11.43
CA GLU A 101 0.73 -6.31 12.58
C GLU A 101 1.02 -5.54 13.87
N VAL A 102 0.00 -5.42 14.73
CA VAL A 102 0.13 -4.77 16.04
C VAL A 102 0.47 -5.83 17.08
N TYR A 103 1.63 -5.70 17.72
CA TYR A 103 2.12 -6.61 18.75
C TYR A 103 2.10 -5.92 20.11
N SER A 104 1.79 -6.68 21.16
CA SER A 104 1.92 -6.25 22.55
C SER A 104 2.94 -7.12 23.28
N ASP A 105 3.89 -6.51 23.95
CA ASP A 105 4.82 -7.22 24.83
C ASP A 105 4.08 -7.63 26.11
N SER A 106 4.12 -8.92 26.44
CA SER A 106 3.37 -9.45 27.60
C SER A 106 3.96 -9.03 28.95
N LEU A 107 5.22 -8.62 29.01
CA LEU A 107 5.93 -8.18 30.20
C LEU A 107 5.84 -6.66 30.38
N THR A 108 6.13 -5.88 29.34
CA THR A 108 6.15 -4.42 29.41
C THR A 108 4.80 -3.78 29.11
N ARG A 109 3.90 -4.51 28.44
CA ARG A 109 2.65 -4.00 27.85
C ARG A 109 2.87 -2.91 26.80
N GLU A 110 4.07 -2.80 26.25
CA GLU A 110 4.36 -1.89 25.15
C GLU A 110 3.80 -2.44 23.83
N TYR A 111 3.31 -1.54 22.97
CA TYR A 111 2.78 -1.88 21.66
C TYR A 111 3.76 -1.49 20.55
N THR A 112 3.86 -2.34 19.54
CA THR A 112 4.70 -2.12 18.35
C THR A 112 3.95 -2.49 17.07
N ILE A 113 4.33 -1.88 15.94
CA ILE A 113 3.77 -2.17 14.62
C ILE A 113 4.88 -2.72 13.74
N LYS A 114 4.62 -3.85 13.07
CA LYS A 114 5.48 -4.45 12.06
C LYS A 114 4.81 -4.37 10.68
#